data_AF-A0AAW2KJ72-F1
#
_entry.id   AF-A0AAW2KJ72-F1
#
_cell.length_a   1.000
_cell.length_b   1.000
_cell.length_c   1.000
_cell.angle_alpha   90.00
_cell.angle_beta   90.00
_cell.angle_gamma   90.00
#
_symmetry.space_group_name_H-M   'P 1'
#
loop_
_entity.id
_entity.type
_entity.pdbx_description
1 polymer ?
#
loop_
_entity_poly.entity_id
_entity_poly.type
_entity_poly.pdbx_seq_one_letter_code
_entity_poly.pdbx_strand_id
1 'polypeptide(L)'
;MNAAVKQVQQFSATSVAKRLKDPPTDDCAKKALLLCEEAYKKAVEMLNKGVESVSAGDFVQAKKNSRTFINYIDACDDSFGEFRNFGDWARGVGGDCLGKIAKYV
;
A
#
# COMPACT_ATOMS: atom_id res chain seq x y z
N MET A 1 -12.35 -0.07 5.89
CA MET A 1 -11.32 0.56 5.05
C MET A 1 -10.57 1.69 5.77
N ASN A 2 -11.24 2.59 6.51
CA ASN A 2 -10.58 3.73 7.18
C ASN A 2 -9.39 3.36 8.09
N ALA A 3 -9.42 2.21 8.77
CA ALA A 3 -8.30 1.75 9.58
C ALA A 3 -7.06 1.40 8.73
N ALA A 4 -7.24 0.68 7.62
CA ALA A 4 -6.16 0.33 6.71
C ALA A 4 -5.52 1.57 6.07
N VAL A 5 -6.34 2.52 5.62
CA VAL A 5 -5.85 3.82 5.10
C VAL A 5 -4.97 4.53 6.13
N LYS A 6 -5.47 4.67 7.37
CA LYS A 6 -4.71 5.31 8.46
C LYS A 6 -3.40 4.59 8.74
N GLN A 7 -3.40 3.26 8.74
CA GLN A 7 -2.20 2.47 9.03
C GLN A 7 -1.13 2.62 7.93
N VAL A 8 -1.52 2.66 6.65
CA VAL A 8 -0.57 2.95 5.55
C VAL A 8 0.01 4.36 5.67
N GLN A 9 -0.85 5.36 5.92
CA GLN A 9 -0.41 6.75 6.12
C GLN A 9 0.53 6.89 7.31
N GLN A 10 0.20 6.24 8.43
CA GLN A 10 1.02 6.26 9.64
C GLN A 10 2.36 5.58 9.40
N PHE A 11 2.39 4.45 8.69
CA PHE A 11 3.64 3.76 8.37
C PHE A 11 4.57 4.64 7.53
N SER A 12 4.04 5.28 6.48
CA SER A 12 4.78 6.24 5.66
C SER A 12 5.34 7.39 6.51
N ALA A 13 4.49 8.02 7.33
CA ALA A 13 4.87 9.18 8.16
C ALA A 13 5.83 8.85 9.30
N THR A 14 6.02 7.57 9.64
CA THR A 14 6.87 7.12 10.75
C THR A 14 8.10 6.37 10.26
N SER A 15 7.91 5.19 9.67
CA SER A 15 9.00 4.27 9.34
C SER A 15 9.81 4.75 8.14
N VAL A 16 9.13 5.18 7.06
CA VAL A 16 9.82 5.74 5.88
C VAL A 16 10.46 7.08 6.21
N ALA A 17 9.73 7.98 6.85
CA ALA A 17 10.24 9.28 7.28
C ALA A 17 11.42 9.18 8.27
N LYS A 18 11.44 8.16 9.13
CA LYS A 18 12.59 7.86 10.01
C LYS A 18 13.79 7.43 9.18
N ARG A 19 13.62 6.46 8.27
CA ARG A 19 14.72 5.94 7.45
C ARG A 19 15.35 7.02 6.56
N LEU A 20 14.54 7.96 6.06
CA LEU A 20 15.01 9.13 5.29
C LEU A 20 15.92 10.07 6.10
N LYS A 21 15.86 10.04 7.43
CA LYS A 21 16.66 10.88 8.34
C LYS A 21 17.92 10.18 8.86
N ASP A 22 18.06 8.87 8.63
CA ASP A 22 19.20 8.09 9.10
C ASP A 22 20.45 8.34 8.21
N PRO A 23 21.61 8.71 8.78
CA PRO A 23 22.86 8.89 8.03
C PRO A 23 23.57 7.55 7.76
N PRO A 24 24.38 7.40 6.69
CA PRO A 24 24.15 7.80 5.30
C PRO A 24 23.29 6.73 4.59
N THR A 25 22.05 7.06 4.28
CA THR A 25 21.38 6.45 3.13
C THR A 25 22.08 7.01 1.89
N ASP A 26 22.73 6.16 1.09
CA ASP A 26 23.23 6.61 -0.21
C ASP A 26 22.08 7.21 -1.04
N ASP A 27 22.41 8.02 -2.05
CA ASP A 27 21.41 8.72 -2.87
C ASP A 27 20.41 7.76 -3.54
N CYS A 28 20.80 6.50 -3.80
CA CYS A 28 19.92 5.49 -4.35
C CYS A 28 18.88 5.05 -3.32
N ALA A 29 19.30 4.74 -2.09
CA ALA A 29 18.40 4.41 -0.99
C ALA A 29 17.43 5.57 -0.68
N LYS A 30 17.90 6.82 -0.70
CA LYS A 30 17.04 7.99 -0.51
C LYS A 30 15.98 8.11 -1.60
N LYS A 31 16.35 7.93 -2.87
CA LYS A 31 15.37 7.94 -3.99
C LYS A 31 14.36 6.81 -3.86
N ALA A 32 14.80 5.61 -3.49
CA ALA A 32 13.91 4.48 -3.28
C ALA A 32 12.91 4.75 -2.12
N LEU A 33 13.34 5.37 -1.03
CA LEU A 33 12.43 5.76 0.07
C LEU A 33 11.39 6.81 -0.35
N LEU A 34 11.78 7.80 -1.15
CA LEU A 34 10.83 8.80 -1.68
C LEU A 34 9.80 8.16 -2.63
N LEU A 35 10.25 7.23 -3.48
CA LEU A 35 9.34 6.43 -4.31
C LEU A 35 8.40 5.58 -3.45
N CYS A 36 8.85 5.12 -2.28
CA CYS A 36 8.01 4.43 -1.33
C CYS A 36 6.93 5.30 -0.70
N GLU A 37 7.23 6.55 -0.32
CA GLU A 37 6.20 7.48 0.14
C GLU A 37 5.14 7.72 -0.95
N GLU A 38 5.56 7.88 -2.21
CA GLU A 38 4.64 8.03 -3.34
C GLU A 38 3.81 6.77 -3.58
N ALA A 39 4.43 5.60 -3.51
CA ALA A 39 3.75 4.31 -3.68
C ALA A 39 2.70 4.11 -2.58
N TYR A 40 3.02 4.40 -1.32
CA TYR A 40 2.06 4.31 -0.21
C TYR A 40 0.92 5.32 -0.33
N LYS A 41 1.17 6.53 -0.85
CA LYS A 41 0.10 7.47 -1.19
C LYS A 41 -0.84 6.91 -2.27
N LYS A 42 -0.28 6.31 -3.32
CA LYS A 42 -1.07 5.65 -4.38
C LYS A 42 -1.80 4.40 -3.86
N ALA A 43 -1.20 3.65 -2.94
CA ALA A 43 -1.83 2.52 -2.27
C ALA A 43 -3.09 2.97 -1.51
N VAL A 44 -3.01 4.07 -0.77
CA VAL A 44 -4.18 4.70 -0.10
C VAL A 44 -5.25 5.11 -1.12
N GLU A 45 -4.84 5.74 -2.22
CA GLU A 45 -5.78 6.12 -3.30
C GLU A 45 -6.51 4.89 -3.85
N MET A 46 -5.80 3.78 -4.08
CA MET A 46 -6.40 2.54 -4.59
C MET A 46 -7.35 1.90 -3.57
N LEU A 47 -7.06 1.97 -2.27
CA LEU A 47 -8.01 1.52 -1.24
C LEU A 47 -9.31 2.34 -1.27
N ASN A 48 -9.21 3.67 -1.38
CA ASN A 48 -10.37 4.55 -1.44
C ASN A 48 -11.19 4.30 -2.71
N LYS A 49 -10.54 4.27 -3.88
CA LYS A 49 -11.19 3.91 -5.16
C LYS A 49 -11.82 2.52 -5.12
N GLY A 50 -11.18 1.57 -4.44
CA GLY A 50 -11.75 0.24 -4.22
C GLY A 50 -13.07 0.28 -3.47
N VAL A 51 -13.17 1.09 -2.41
CA VAL A 51 -14.43 1.32 -1.68
C VAL A 51 -15.49 1.96 -2.56
N GLU A 52 -15.12 3.01 -3.31
CA GLU A 52 -16.03 3.69 -4.24
C GLU A 52 -16.58 2.72 -5.29
N SER A 53 -15.72 1.88 -5.88
CA SER A 53 -16.14 0.86 -6.84
C SER A 53 -17.08 -0.18 -6.22
N VAL A 54 -16.82 -0.64 -4.98
CA VAL A 54 -17.74 -1.55 -4.26
C VAL A 54 -19.09 -0.88 -4.03
N SER A 55 -19.11 0.38 -3.58
CA SER A 55 -20.35 1.14 -3.35
C SER A 55 -21.14 1.38 -4.64
N ALA A 56 -20.46 1.50 -5.77
CA ALA A 56 -21.06 1.63 -7.09
C ALA A 56 -21.47 0.28 -7.74
N GLY A 57 -21.16 -0.86 -7.10
CA GLY A 57 -21.40 -2.19 -7.67
C GLY A 57 -20.41 -2.61 -8.77
N ASP A 58 -19.35 -1.83 -9.01
CA ASP A 58 -18.31 -2.15 -9.99
C ASP A 58 -17.24 -3.06 -9.36
N PHE A 59 -17.56 -4.35 -9.23
CA PHE A 59 -16.69 -5.33 -8.60
C PHE A 59 -15.44 -5.66 -9.43
N VAL A 60 -15.49 -5.48 -10.75
CA VAL A 60 -14.32 -5.64 -11.63
C VAL A 60 -13.29 -4.56 -11.32
N GLN A 61 -13.72 -3.30 -11.27
CA GLN A 61 -12.83 -2.19 -10.93
C GLN A 61 -12.37 -2.27 -9.47
N ALA A 62 -13.24 -2.70 -8.54
CA ALA A 62 -12.84 -2.95 -7.16
C ALA A 62 -11.71 -3.99 -7.06
N LYS A 63 -11.82 -5.12 -7.78
CA LYS A 63 -10.77 -6.16 -7.85
C LYS A 63 -9.47 -5.61 -8.41
N LYS A 64 -9.54 -4.80 -9.47
CA LYS A 64 -8.37 -4.12 -10.05
C LYS A 64 -7.71 -3.19 -9.03
N ASN A 65 -8.49 -2.35 -8.35
CA ASN A 65 -7.98 -1.43 -7.33
C ASN A 65 -7.31 -2.19 -6.16
N SER A 66 -7.89 -3.28 -5.67
CA SER A 66 -7.29 -4.10 -4.61
C SER A 66 -5.96 -4.76 -5.03
N ARG A 67 -5.84 -5.21 -6.28
CA ARG A 67 -4.55 -5.72 -6.81
C ARG A 67 -3.51 -4.62 -6.92
N THR A 68 -3.90 -3.47 -7.46
CA THR A 68 -3.00 -2.33 -7.61
C THR A 68 -2.53 -1.81 -6.24
N PHE A 69 -3.39 -1.84 -5.22
CA PHE A 69 -3.00 -1.55 -3.84
C PHE A 69 -1.83 -2.45 -3.39
N ILE A 70 -1.96 -3.77 -3.56
CA ILE A 70 -0.91 -4.74 -3.19
C ILE A 70 0.39 -4.43 -3.96
N ASN A 71 0.31 -4.20 -5.27
CA ASN A 71 1.50 -3.91 -6.07
C ASN A 71 2.25 -2.64 -5.61
N TYR A 72 1.54 -1.60 -5.17
CA TYR A 72 2.18 -0.40 -4.64
C TYR A 72 2.84 -0.63 -3.28
N ILE A 73 2.34 -1.57 -2.48
CA ILE A 73 2.97 -1.97 -1.23
C ILE A 73 4.24 -2.78 -1.52
N ASP A 74 4.13 -3.76 -2.41
CA ASP A 74 5.24 -4.68 -2.76
C ASP A 74 6.44 -3.94 -3.36
N ALA A 75 6.22 -2.81 -4.04
CA ALA A 75 7.29 -1.98 -4.61
C ALA A 75 8.36 -1.54 -3.59
N CYS A 76 8.02 -1.55 -2.29
CA CYS A 76 8.92 -1.14 -1.21
C CYS A 76 9.61 -2.29 -0.48
N ASP A 77 8.97 -3.45 -0.43
CA ASP A 77 9.47 -4.62 0.30
C ASP A 77 10.79 -5.14 -0.29
N ASP A 78 10.94 -5.05 -1.62
CA ASP A 78 12.14 -5.49 -2.33
C ASP A 78 13.36 -4.60 -2.02
N SER A 79 13.13 -3.33 -1.70
CA SER A 79 14.21 -2.35 -1.43
C SER A 79 14.56 -2.24 0.05
N PHE A 80 13.60 -2.52 0.94
CA PHE A 80 13.74 -2.31 2.38
C PHE A 80 13.18 -3.51 3.14
N GLY A 81 14.06 -4.45 3.49
CA GLY A 81 13.67 -5.68 4.19
C GLY A 81 12.98 -5.41 5.53
N GLU A 82 13.27 -4.28 6.18
CA GLU A 82 12.59 -3.83 7.40
C GLU A 82 11.10 -3.50 7.20
N PHE A 83 10.64 -3.27 5.97
CA PHE A 83 9.24 -2.97 5.66
C PHE A 83 8.39 -4.22 5.43
N ARG A 84 9.00 -5.40 5.31
CA ARG A 84 8.31 -6.66 4.96
C ARG A 84 7.14 -7.00 5.88
N ASN A 85 7.26 -6.76 7.19
CA ASN A 85 6.15 -7.03 8.12
C ASN A 85 4.93 -6.14 7.85
N PHE A 86 5.16 -4.89 7.45
CA PHE A 86 4.09 -4.01 7.01
C PHE A 86 3.52 -4.46 5.66
N GLY A 87 4.39 -4.87 4.73
CA GLY A 87 3.99 -5.44 3.45
C GLY A 87 3.11 -6.67 3.60
N ASP A 88 3.45 -7.61 4.48
CA ASP A 88 2.67 -8.82 4.77
C ASP A 88 1.28 -8.49 5.34
N TRP A 89 1.22 -7.54 6.28
CA TRP A 89 -0.06 -7.05 6.80
C TRP A 89 -0.93 -6.46 5.67
N ALA A 90 -0.35 -5.61 4.82
CA ALA A 90 -1.07 -4.97 3.74
C ALA A 90 -1.51 -5.98 2.66
N ARG A 91 -0.69 -6.99 2.34
CA ARG A 91 -1.08 -8.13 1.51
C ARG A 91 -2.26 -8.88 2.10
N GLY A 92 -2.30 -9.09 3.42
CA GLY A 92 -3.45 -9.65 4.12
C GLY A 92 -4.73 -8.84 3.89
N VAL A 93 -4.66 -7.52 4.09
CA VAL A 93 -5.81 -6.62 3.83
C VAL A 93 -6.28 -6.68 2.38
N GLY A 94 -5.34 -6.58 1.42
CA GLY A 94 -5.65 -6.64 0.00
C GLY A 94 -6.23 -8.00 -0.42
N GLY A 95 -5.67 -9.09 0.11
CA GLY A 95 -6.13 -10.46 -0.10
C GLY A 95 -7.55 -10.68 0.42
N ASP A 96 -7.85 -10.20 1.62
CA ASP A 96 -9.19 -10.26 2.21
C ASP A 96 -10.20 -9.48 1.36
N CYS A 97 -9.83 -8.30 0.85
CA CYS A 97 -10.66 -7.54 -0.09
C CYS A 97 -10.91 -8.35 -1.37
N LEU A 98 -9.86 -8.92 -1.97
CA LEU A 98 -9.97 -9.73 -3.18
C LEU A 98 -10.86 -10.96 -2.97
N GLY A 99 -10.71 -11.67 -1.85
CA GLY A 99 -11.53 -12.84 -1.53
C GLY A 99 -13.00 -12.51 -1.33
N LYS A 100 -13.31 -11.33 -0.77
CA LYS A 100 -14.70 -10.86 -0.64
C LYS A 100 -15.27 -10.42 -1.99
N ILE A 101 -14.50 -9.67 -2.78
CA ILE A 101 -14.92 -9.19 -4.11
C ILE A 101 -15.12 -10.36 -5.08
N ALA A 102 -14.28 -11.40 -5.02
CA ALA A 102 -14.37 -12.58 -5.88
C ALA A 102 -15.73 -13.31 -5.85
N LYS A 103 -16.57 -13.07 -4.83
CA LYS A 103 -17.93 -13.61 -4.76
C LYS A 103 -18.93 -12.90 -5.68
N TYR A 104 -18.55 -11.76 -6.25
CA TYR A 104 -19.42 -10.86 -7.02
C TYR A 104 -18.93 -10.63 -8.46
N VAL A 105 -17.86 -11.30 -8.87
CA VAL A 105 -17.23 -11.17 -10.20
C VAL A 105 -17.08 -12.52 -10.86
#